data_AF-A0A1J5ISB2-F1
#
_entry.id   AF-A0A1J5ISB2-F1
#
_cell.length_a   1.000
_cell.length_b   1.000
_cell.length_c   1.000
_cell.angle_alpha   90.00
_cell.angle_beta   90.00
_cell.angle_gamma   90.00
#
_symmetry.space_group_name_H-M   'P 1'
#
loop_
_entity.id
_entity.type
_entity.pdbx_description
1 polymer ?
#
loop_
_entity_poly.entity_id
_entity_poly.type
_entity_poly.pdbx_seq_one_letter_code
_entity_poly.pdbx_strand_id
1 'polypeptide(L)'
;MNEALKTSIAEQFRNTTLGFLRVRKNLAINHFSDTEIEVFLKKIILSTPLDAVESVGKNYYFKCLQYNAVLTINKHPLTVITAKQIIKRNKLKVVCDLILLILVAI
;
A
#
# COMPACT_ATOMS: atom_id res chain seq x y z
N MET A 1 -17.66 -0.73 7.46
CA MET A 1 -17.22 0.64 7.82
C MET A 1 -18.13 1.63 7.08
N ASN A 2 -18.32 2.86 7.57
CA ASN A 2 -19.05 3.92 6.84
C ASN A 2 -18.08 5.01 6.33
N GLU A 3 -18.56 5.90 5.46
CA GLU A 3 -17.74 6.99 4.89
C GLU A 3 -17.15 7.92 5.95
N ALA A 4 -17.94 8.29 6.97
CA ALA A 4 -17.46 9.19 8.02
C ALA A 4 -16.23 8.62 8.76
N LEU A 5 -16.26 7.33 9.10
CA LEU A 5 -15.12 6.65 9.72
C LEU A 5 -13.93 6.55 8.76
N LYS A 6 -14.16 6.28 7.46
CA LYS A 6 -13.09 6.26 6.45
C LYS A 6 -12.36 7.60 6.37
N THR A 7 -13.12 8.69 6.30
CA THR A 7 -12.59 10.05 6.25
C THR A 7 -11.82 10.38 7.52
N SER A 8 -12.37 10.05 8.70
CA SER A 8 -11.66 10.23 9.98
C SER A 8 -10.33 9.47 10.02
N ILE A 9 -10.29 8.24 9.51
CA ILE A 9 -9.03 7.48 9.38
C ILE A 9 -8.05 8.19 8.45
N ALA A 10 -8.51 8.69 7.31
CA ALA A 10 -7.65 9.39 6.33
C ALA A 10 -7.05 10.70 6.87
N GLU A 11 -7.68 11.32 7.87
CA GLU A 11 -7.24 12.58 8.46
C GLU A 11 -6.38 12.39 9.71
N GLN A 12 -6.57 11.29 10.44
CA GLN A 12 -6.01 11.12 11.78
C GLN A 12 -5.03 9.95 11.91
N PHE A 13 -4.80 9.18 10.84
CA PHE A 13 -3.85 8.08 10.89
C PHE A 13 -2.47 8.55 11.31
N ARG A 14 -1.72 7.64 11.93
CA ARG A 14 -0.35 7.89 12.36
C ARG A 14 0.58 6.88 11.74
N ASN A 15 1.83 7.27 11.55
CA ASN A 15 2.90 6.34 11.20
C ASN A 15 3.94 6.33 12.31
N THR A 16 4.60 5.19 12.45
CA THR A 16 5.87 5.10 13.18
C THR A 16 7.00 5.10 12.16
N THR A 17 8.22 5.42 12.60
CA THR A 17 9.43 5.30 11.75
C THR A 17 9.52 3.91 11.12
N LEU A 18 9.21 2.84 11.88
CA LEU A 18 9.17 1.47 11.38
C LEU A 18 8.03 1.24 10.37
N GLY A 19 6.88 1.87 10.58
CA GLY A 19 5.75 1.86 9.63
C GLY A 19 6.16 2.45 8.29
N PHE A 20 6.79 3.63 8.28
CA PHE A 20 7.31 4.26 7.06
C PHE A 20 8.30 3.36 6.33
N LEU A 21 9.27 2.77 7.04
CA LEU A 21 10.25 1.85 6.45
C LEU A 21 9.58 0.65 5.78
N ARG A 22 8.57 0.06 6.43
CA ARG A 22 7.82 -1.08 5.88
C ARG A 22 7.01 -0.67 4.65
N VAL A 23 6.30 0.45 4.70
CA VAL A 23 5.50 0.96 3.57
C VAL A 23 6.39 1.20 2.35
N ARG A 24 7.51 1.91 2.52
CA ARG A 24 8.48 2.15 1.44
C ARG A 24 8.92 0.86 0.75
N LYS A 25 9.42 -0.08 1.55
CA LYS A 25 9.97 -1.34 1.05
C LYS A 25 8.91 -2.18 0.35
N ASN A 26 7.74 -2.33 0.97
CA ASN A 26 6.72 -3.25 0.51
C ASN A 26 5.93 -2.74 -0.71
N LEU A 27 5.84 -1.42 -0.86
CA LEU A 27 5.23 -0.79 -2.04
C LEU A 27 6.25 -0.42 -3.11
N ALA A 28 7.55 -0.67 -2.88
CA ALA A 28 8.66 -0.32 -3.78
C ALA A 28 8.73 1.18 -4.11
N ILE A 29 8.45 2.03 -3.11
CA ILE A 29 8.48 3.49 -3.19
C ILE A 29 9.59 4.07 -2.29
N ASN A 30 10.75 3.42 -2.30
CA ASN A 30 11.89 3.77 -1.44
C ASN A 30 12.39 5.22 -1.58
N HIS A 31 12.09 5.87 -2.70
CA HIS A 31 12.47 7.25 -2.98
C HIS A 31 11.54 8.29 -2.34
N PHE A 32 10.38 7.89 -1.79
CA PHE A 32 9.46 8.82 -1.15
C PHE A 32 9.97 9.22 0.25
N SER A 33 9.89 10.51 0.54
CA SER A 33 9.98 11.09 1.88
C SER A 33 8.79 10.70 2.76
N ASP A 34 8.89 10.93 4.08
CA ASP A 34 7.82 10.60 5.02
C ASP A 34 6.53 11.37 4.71
N THR A 35 6.64 12.66 4.37
CA THR A 35 5.49 13.49 3.97
C THR A 35 4.84 13.01 2.68
N GLU A 36 5.62 12.60 1.67
CA GLU A 36 5.07 12.02 0.44
C GLU A 36 4.34 10.71 0.71
N ILE A 37 4.85 9.89 1.64
CA ILE A 37 4.17 8.66 2.06
C ILE A 37 2.85 9.00 2.75
N GLU A 38 2.79 9.99 3.63
CA GLU A 38 1.54 10.38 4.28
C GLU A 38 0.47 10.81 3.26
N VAL A 39 0.84 11.67 2.31
CA VAL A 39 -0.06 12.07 1.22
C VAL A 39 -0.51 10.86 0.41
N PHE A 40 0.42 9.95 0.10
CA PHE A 40 0.13 8.73 -0.65
C PHE A 40 -0.82 7.78 0.09
N LEU A 41 -0.60 7.58 1.40
CA LEU A 41 -1.47 6.76 2.26
C LEU A 41 -2.86 7.36 2.38
N LYS A 42 -2.97 8.69 2.52
CA LYS A 42 -4.26 9.40 2.52
C LYS A 42 -5.03 9.15 1.23
N LYS A 43 -4.36 9.23 0.07
CA LYS A 43 -4.97 8.91 -1.24
C LYS A 43 -5.46 7.47 -1.30
N ILE A 44 -4.67 6.50 -0.82
CA ILE A 44 -5.08 5.10 -0.77
C ILE A 44 -6.35 4.93 0.07
N ILE A 45 -6.39 5.50 1.29
CA ILE A 45 -7.53 5.37 2.21
C ILE A 45 -8.81 5.94 1.56
N LEU A 46 -8.73 7.16 1.01
CA LEU A 46 -9.89 7.82 0.40
C LEU A 46 -10.35 7.15 -0.89
N SER A 47 -9.43 6.61 -1.68
CA SER A 47 -9.75 5.94 -2.96
C SER A 47 -10.18 4.48 -2.77
N THR A 48 -10.13 3.94 -1.55
CA THR A 48 -10.58 2.57 -1.28
C THR A 48 -12.12 2.54 -1.15
N PRO A 49 -12.83 1.74 -1.98
CA PRO A 49 -14.27 1.50 -1.83
C PRO A 49 -14.61 0.87 -0.46
N LEU A 50 -15.79 1.16 0.10
CA LEU A 50 -16.17 0.66 1.43
C LEU A 50 -16.28 -0.87 1.51
N ASP A 51 -16.74 -1.50 0.44
CA ASP A 51 -16.83 -2.96 0.29
C ASP A 51 -15.45 -3.63 0.17
N ALA A 52 -14.43 -2.86 -0.19
CA ALA A 52 -13.03 -3.28 -0.21
C ALA A 52 -12.27 -3.00 1.10
N VAL A 53 -12.99 -2.65 2.18
CA VAL A 53 -12.42 -2.48 3.52
C VAL A 53 -12.90 -3.58 4.45
N GLU A 54 -11.94 -4.38 4.92
CA GLU A 54 -12.20 -5.45 5.88
C GLU A 54 -11.79 -5.03 7.30
N SER A 55 -12.54 -5.50 8.29
CA SER A 55 -12.31 -5.26 9.71
C SER A 55 -12.09 -6.60 10.39
N VAL A 56 -10.84 -6.93 10.71
CA VAL A 56 -10.48 -8.24 11.27
C VAL A 56 -9.69 -8.03 12.56
N GLY A 57 -10.23 -8.55 13.67
CA GLY A 57 -9.64 -8.38 15.00
C GLY A 57 -9.37 -6.91 15.33
N LYS A 58 -8.10 -6.56 15.59
CA LYS A 58 -7.65 -5.21 15.94
C LYS A 58 -7.30 -4.30 14.75
N ASN A 59 -7.50 -4.76 13.51
CA ASN A 59 -7.04 -4.06 12.31
C ASN A 59 -8.16 -3.78 11.32
N TYR A 60 -7.96 -2.72 10.54
CA TYR A 60 -8.61 -2.46 9.27
C TYR A 60 -7.64 -2.82 8.12
N TYR A 61 -8.20 -3.37 7.05
CA TYR A 61 -7.49 -3.70 5.82
C TYR A 61 -8.14 -2.98 4.66
N PHE A 62 -7.41 -2.06 4.03
CA PHE A 62 -7.88 -1.30 2.88
C PHE A 62 -7.28 -1.88 1.62
N LYS A 63 -8.10 -2.58 0.82
CA LYS A 63 -7.66 -3.17 -0.45
C LYS A 63 -7.95 -2.20 -1.60
N CYS A 64 -6.93 -1.50 -2.06
CA CYS A 64 -7.04 -0.49 -3.12
C CYS A 64 -6.39 -0.96 -4.42
N LEU A 65 -7.21 -1.40 -5.39
CA LEU A 65 -6.73 -1.89 -6.69
C LEU A 65 -6.04 -0.79 -7.51
N GLN A 66 -6.58 0.43 -7.50
CA GLN A 66 -6.02 1.58 -8.23
C GLN A 66 -4.54 1.83 -7.88
N TYR A 67 -4.16 1.62 -6.62
CA TYR A 67 -2.80 1.82 -6.13
C TYR A 67 -2.03 0.51 -5.97
N ASN A 68 -2.58 -0.62 -6.45
CA ASN A 68 -2.03 -1.96 -6.27
C ASN A 68 -1.60 -2.21 -4.81
N ALA A 69 -2.41 -1.81 -3.82
CA ALA A 69 -2.00 -1.78 -2.42
C ALA A 69 -3.05 -2.39 -1.48
N VAL A 70 -2.58 -3.10 -0.45
CA VAL A 70 -3.36 -3.41 0.76
C VAL A 70 -2.70 -2.74 1.94
N LEU A 71 -3.41 -1.82 2.58
CA LEU A 71 -2.94 -1.10 3.76
C LEU A 71 -3.53 -1.72 5.03
N THR A 72 -2.70 -1.93 6.05
CA THR A 72 -3.14 -2.41 7.37
C THR A 72 -3.01 -1.30 8.40
N ILE A 73 -4.14 -0.95 9.03
CA ILE A 73 -4.24 0.11 10.03
C ILE A 73 -4.79 -0.48 11.34
N ASN A 74 -4.17 -0.20 12.49
CA ASN A 74 -4.77 -0.55 13.79
C ASN A 74 -6.08 0.22 14.00
N LYS A 75 -7.08 -0.40 14.64
CA LYS A 75 -8.33 0.29 15.03
C LYS A 75 -8.10 1.39 16.07
N HIS A 76 -7.08 1.23 16.91
CA HIS A 76 -6.67 2.22 17.91
C HIS A 76 -5.15 2.11 18.14
N PRO A 77 -4.35 3.20 17.99
CA PRO A 77 -4.75 4.58 17.69
C PRO A 77 -4.64 4.92 16.20
N LEU A 78 -5.28 4.17 15.29
CA LEU A 78 -5.25 4.41 13.83
C LEU A 78 -3.84 4.42 13.22
N THR A 79 -2.92 3.66 13.80
CA THR A 79 -1.55 3.57 13.30
C THR A 79 -1.47 2.67 12.08
N VAL A 80 -0.91 3.18 10.99
CA VAL A 80 -0.51 2.40 9.82
C VAL A 80 0.62 1.46 10.22
N ILE A 81 0.38 0.15 10.12
CA ILE A 81 1.35 -0.89 10.50
C ILE A 81 2.26 -1.21 9.32
N THR A 82 1.66 -1.37 8.14
CA THR A 82 2.33 -1.80 6.91
C THR A 82 1.39 -1.62 5.72
N ALA A 83 1.97 -1.65 4.52
CA ALA A 83 1.25 -1.85 3.28
C ALA A 83 1.90 -3.00 2.49
N LYS A 84 1.19 -3.60 1.54
CA LYS A 84 1.75 -4.59 0.60
C LYS A 84 1.17 -4.42 -0.80
N GLN A 85 1.95 -4.76 -1.81
CA GLN A 85 1.42 -4.83 -3.17
C GLN A 85 0.44 -6.00 -3.32
N ILE A 86 -0.63 -5.81 -4.10
CA ILE A 86 -1.58 -6.90 -4.42
C ILE A 86 -0.92 -7.84 -5.43
N ILE A 87 -0.40 -7.28 -6.51
CA ILE A 87 0.38 -7.96 -7.54
C ILE A 87 1.85 -7.61 -7.33
N LYS A 88 2.68 -8.60 -7.03
CA LYS A 88 4.13 -8.41 -6.93
C LYS A 88 4.72 -8.28 -8.33
N ARG A 89 5.54 -7.25 -8.55
CA ARG A 89 6.43 -7.21 -9.72
C ARG A 89 7.49 -8.31 -9.57
N ASN A 90 7.38 -9.40 -10.33
CA ASN A 90 8.43 -10.41 -10.38
C ASN A 90 9.67 -9.81 -11.06
N LYS A 91 10.73 -9.57 -10.29
CA LYS A 91 12.02 -9.10 -10.84
C LYS A 91 12.66 -10.09 -11.83
N LEU A 92 12.32 -11.38 -11.75
CA LEU A 92 12.93 -12.42 -12.61
C LEU A 92 12.37 -12.51 -14.03
N LYS A 93 11.16 -12.02 -14.32
CA LYS A 93 10.56 -12.21 -15.66
C LYS A 93 11.16 -11.27 -16.71
N VAL A 94 11.50 -10.04 -16.30
CA VAL A 94 12.07 -9.03 -17.20
C VAL A 94 13.45 -9.45 -17.74
N VAL A 95 14.25 -10.15 -16.95
CA VAL A 95 15.58 -10.61 -17.39
C VAL A 95 15.47 -11.78 -18.38
N CYS A 96 14.54 -12.71 -18.16
CA CYS A 96 14.32 -13.83 -19.09
C CYS A 96 13.73 -13.37 -20.43
N ASP A 97 12.76 -12.44 -20.42
CA ASP A 97 12.13 -11.95 -21.65
C ASP A 97 13.13 -11.15 -22.52
N LEU A 98 14.05 -10.39 -21.90
CA LEU A 98 15.08 -9.64 -22.63
C LEU A 98 16.15 -10.55 -23.24
N ILE A 99 16.56 -11.61 -22.51
CA ILE A 99 17.53 -12.59 -23.02
C ILE A 99 16.91 -13.41 -24.17
N LEU A 100 15.63 -13.77 -24.07
CA LEU A 100 14.93 -14.50 -25.13
C LEU A 100 14.77 -13.64 -26.39
N LEU A 101 14.50 -12.33 -26.26
CA LEU A 101 14.45 -11.43 -27.41
C LEU A 101 15.80 -11.30 -28.13
N ILE A 102 16.91 -11.30 -27.38
CA ILE A 102 18.26 -11.22 -27.96
C ILE A 102 18.65 -12.53 -28.65
N LEU A 103 18.28 -13.69 -28.09
CA LEU A 103 18.60 -15.00 -28.67
C LEU A 103 17.78 -15.38 -29.91
N VAL A 104 16.59 -14.80 -30.10
CA VAL A 104 15.75 -15.03 -31.29
C VAL A 104 16.04 -14.00 -32.40
N ALA A 105 16.81 -12.95 -32.10
CA ALA A 105 17.19 -11.89 -33.04
C ALA A 105 18.62 -12.06 -33.62
N ILE A 106 19.30 -13.17 -33.33
CA ILE A 106 20.61 -13.59 -33.89
C ILE A 106 20.39 -14.88 -34.66
#